data_AF-A0A2S6ZVU7-F1
#
_entry.id   AF-A0A2S6ZVU7-F1
#
_cell.length_a   1.000
_cell.length_b   1.000
_cell.length_c   1.000
_cell.angle_alpha   90.00
_cell.angle_beta   90.00
_cell.angle_gamma   90.00
#
_symmetry.space_group_name_H-M   'P 1'
#
loop_
_entity.id
_entity.type
_entity.pdbx_description
1 polymer ?
#
loop_
_entity_poly.entity_id
_entity_poly.type
_entity_poly.pdbx_seq_one_letter_code
_entity_poly.pdbx_strand_id
1 'polypeptide(L)' 'MTPLDKPLRRQLPIGELAYTLIIDPQGLRLVEKGRRKGVALRWDELVTGDAALARALQASLGES' A
#
# COMPACT_ATOMS: atom_id res chain seq x y z
N MET A 1 -16.33 9.57 -14.92
CA MET A 1 -15.43 8.92 -13.95
C MET A 1 -15.94 7.50 -13.74
N THR A 2 -15.09 6.48 -13.83
CA THR A 2 -15.51 5.08 -13.59
C THR A 2 -15.26 4.75 -12.13
N PRO A 3 -16.30 4.47 -11.33
CA PRO A 3 -16.14 4.14 -9.92
C PRO A 3 -15.39 2.81 -9.74
N LEU A 4 -14.60 2.72 -8.67
CA LEU A 4 -13.92 1.51 -8.27
C LEU A 4 -14.81 0.71 -7.31
N ASP A 5 -15.77 -0.02 -7.85
CA ASP A 5 -16.72 -0.79 -7.04
C ASP A 5 -16.18 -2.17 -6.63
N LYS A 6 -15.16 -2.66 -7.34
CA LYS A 6 -14.56 -3.98 -7.15
C LYS A 6 -13.03 -3.89 -7.09
N PRO A 7 -12.37 -4.82 -6.39
CA PRO A 7 -10.91 -4.86 -6.36
C PRO A 7 -10.30 -4.95 -7.76
N LEU A 8 -9.41 -4.03 -8.09
CA LEU A 8 -8.60 -4.02 -9.29
C LEU A 8 -7.21 -4.56 -8.98
N ARG A 9 -6.73 -5.52 -9.78
CA ARG A 9 -5.40 -6.13 -9.61
C ARG A 9 -4.51 -5.77 -10.79
N ARG A 10 -3.29 -5.32 -10.52
CA ARG A 10 -2.29 -4.97 -11.51
C ARG A 10 -0.92 -5.51 -11.12
N GLN A 11 -0.17 -5.99 -12.11
CA GLN A 11 1.26 -6.23 -11.92
C GLN A 11 1.99 -4.90 -12.11
N LEU A 12 2.93 -4.61 -11.23
CA LEU A 12 3.71 -3.38 -11.24
C LEU A 12 5.19 -3.74 -11.00
N PRO A 13 6.11 -3.45 -11.94
CA PRO A 13 7.54 -3.50 -11.65
C PRO A 13 7.95 -2.31 -10.78
N ILE A 14 8.72 -2.57 -9.72
CA ILE A 14 9.34 -1.54 -8.89
C ILE A 14 10.79 -1.95 -8.66
N GLY A 15 11.73 -1.21 -9.24
CA GLY A 15 13.11 -1.65 -9.37
C GLY A 15 13.20 -2.98 -10.12
N GLU A 16 13.99 -3.91 -9.60
CA GLU A 16 14.18 -5.26 -10.16
C GLU A 16 13.08 -6.25 -9.76
N LEU A 17 12.11 -5.84 -8.94
CA LEU A 17 11.10 -6.74 -8.37
C LEU A 17 9.72 -6.50 -8.99
N ALA A 18 8.99 -7.60 -9.21
CA ALA A 18 7.61 -7.56 -9.65
C ALA A 18 6.66 -7.61 -8.45
N TYR A 19 5.70 -6.68 -8.42
CA TYR A 19 4.66 -6.62 -7.39
C TYR A 19 3.29 -6.85 -8.00
N THR A 20 2.36 -7.30 -7.15
CA THR A 20 0.92 -7.23 -7.40
C THR A 20 0.36 -6.09 -6.56
N LEU A 21 -0.16 -5.08 -7.23
CA LEU A 21 -0.95 -4.01 -6.65
C LEU A 21 -2.43 -4.41 -6.69
N ILE A 22 -3.08 -4.34 -5.55
CA ILE A 22 -4.52 -4.51 -5.39
C ILE A 22 -5.07 -3.18 -4.91
N ILE A 23 -6.05 -2.64 -5.61
CA ILE A 23 -6.71 -1.36 -5.30
C ILE A 23 -8.19 -1.66 -5.12
N ASP A 24 -8.78 -1.19 -4.04
CA ASP A 24 -10.21 -1.34 -3.75
C ASP A 24 -10.76 -0.03 -3.14
N PRO A 25 -12.08 0.09 -2.89
CA PRO A 25 -12.62 1.34 -2.35
C PRO A 25 -12.14 1.68 -0.93
N GLN A 26 -11.44 0.80 -0.21
CA GLN A 26 -10.92 1.05 1.14
C GLN A 26 -9.44 1.48 1.11
N GLY A 27 -8.67 1.00 0.15
CA GLY A 27 -7.25 1.31 0.08
C GLY A 27 -6.49 0.59 -1.03
N LEU A 28 -5.19 0.47 -0.81
CA LEU A 28 -4.28 -0.30 -1.65
C LEU A 28 -3.54 -1.35 -0.83
N ARG A 29 -3.15 -2.42 -1.52
CA ARG A 29 -2.22 -3.43 -1.02
C ARG A 29 -1.19 -3.75 -2.09
N LEU A 30 0.08 -3.72 -1.72
CA LEU A 30 1.21 -4.04 -2.56
C LEU A 30 1.90 -5.31 -2.03
N VAL A 31 1.97 -6.35 -2.85
CA VAL A 31 2.56 -7.64 -2.48
C VAL A 31 3.62 -8.02 -3.50
N GLU A 32 4.85 -8.28 -3.07
CA GLU A 32 5.91 -8.80 -3.94
C GLU A 32 5.49 -10.17 -4.50
N LYS A 33 5.76 -10.40 -5.78
CA LYS A 33 5.41 -11.66 -6.45
C LYS A 33 6.06 -12.84 -5.73
N GLY A 34 5.28 -13.87 -5.44
CA GLY A 34 5.74 -15.05 -4.69
C GLY A 34 5.76 -14.87 -3.17
N ARG A 35 5.44 -13.66 -2.66
CA ARG A 35 5.28 -13.41 -1.23
C ARG A 35 3.81 -13.34 -0.84
N ARG A 36 3.51 -13.67 0.41
CA ARG A 36 2.16 -13.53 1.01
C ARG A 36 2.01 -12.27 1.87
N LYS A 37 3.12 -11.84 2.49
CA LYS A 37 3.21 -10.60 3.26
C LYS A 37 3.44 -9.44 2.29
N GLY A 38 2.74 -8.34 2.51
CA GLY A 38 2.83 -7.12 1.71
C GLY A 38 2.41 -5.91 2.53
N VAL A 39 2.52 -4.73 1.94
CA VAL A 39 2.15 -3.47 2.58
C VAL A 39 0.71 -3.13 2.19
N ALA A 40 -0.09 -2.67 3.16
CA ALA A 40 -1.41 -2.12 2.92
C ALA A 40 -1.46 -0.67 3.42
N LEU A 41 -2.27 0.16 2.76
CA LEU A 41 -2.49 1.56 3.09
C LEU A 41 -3.94 1.92 2.77
N ARG A 42 -4.66 2.52 3.72
CA ARG A 42 -6.04 2.97 3.49
C ARG A 42 -6.09 4.36 2.87
N TRP A 43 -7.19 4.70 2.20
CA TRP A 43 -7.34 6.03 1.58
C TRP A 43 -7.42 7.17 2.58
N ASP A 44 -8.14 6.97 3.68
CA ASP A 44 -8.24 7.95 4.77
C ASP A 44 -6.87 8.25 5.38
N GLU A 45 -6.07 7.21 5.63
CA GLU A 45 -4.69 7.35 6.10
C GLU A 45 -3.78 8.09 5.09
N LEU A 46 -3.96 7.83 3.78
CA LEU A 46 -3.22 8.48 2.70
C LEU A 46 -3.59 9.96 2.55
N VAL A 47 -4.89 10.28 2.57
CA VAL A 47 -5.42 11.64 2.34
C VAL A 47 -5.22 12.54 3.56
N THR A 48 -5.29 11.98 4.77
CA THR A 48 -5.08 12.74 6.02
C THR A 48 -3.60 13.03 6.27
N GLY A 49 -2.68 12.32 5.59
CA GLY A 49 -1.23 12.44 5.78
C GLY A 49 -0.70 11.73 7.04
N ASP A 50 -1.60 11.18 7.85
CA ASP A 50 -1.30 10.55 9.14
C ASP A 50 -0.55 9.21 8.99
N ALA A 51 -0.77 8.47 7.90
CA ALA A 51 0.00 7.24 7.67
C ALA A 51 1.49 7.51 7.44
N ALA A 52 1.85 8.59 6.73
CA ALA A 52 3.26 8.90 6.47
C ALA A 52 3.96 9.33 7.76
N LEU A 53 3.31 10.18 8.57
CA LEU A 53 3.84 10.67 9.84
C LEU A 53 3.91 9.56 10.89
N ALA A 54 2.85 8.77 11.07
CA ALA A 54 2.84 7.66 12.02
C ALA A 54 3.86 6.58 11.65
N ARG A 55 4.04 6.27 10.35
CA ARG A 55 5.07 5.32 9.90
C ARG A 55 6.49 5.85 10.14
N ALA A 56 6.74 7.13 9.84
CA ALA A 56 8.03 7.77 10.10
C ALA A 56 8.34 7.85 11.60
N LEU A 57 7.33 8.13 12.43
CA LEU A 57 7.46 8.16 13.89
C LEU A 57 7.73 6.77 14.46
N GLN A 58 6.97 5.75 14.06
CA GLN A 58 7.19 4.37 14.51
C GLN A 58 8.57 3.84 14.09
N ALA A 59 9.04 4.18 12.89
CA ALA A 59 10.40 3.85 12.46
C ALA A 59 11.46 4.54 13.35
N SER A 60 11.25 5.81 13.69
CA SER A 60 12.18 6.58 14.55
C SER A 60 12.22 6.09 16.00
N LEU A 61 11.12 5.50 16.50
CA LEU A 61 11.01 4.99 17.87
C LEU A 61 11.49 3.53 18.02
N GLY A 62 11.58 2.78 16.92
CA GLY A 62 12.00 1.37 16.92
C GLY A 62 13.51 1.13 16.74
N GLU A 63 14.30 2.18 16.48
CA GLU A 63 15.77 2.12 16.28
C GLU A 63 16.59 2.52 17.54
N SER A 64 15.99 2.51 18.74
CA SER A 64 16.69 2.81 20.01
C SER A 64 17.07 1.57 20.81
#